data_AF-A0A7S1GXM8-F1
#
_entry.id   AF-A0A7S1GXM8-F1
#
_cell.length_a   1.000
_cell.length_b   1.000
_cell.length_c   1.000
_cell.angle_alpha   90.00
_cell.angle_beta   90.00
_cell.angle_gamma   90.00
#
_symmetry.space_group_name_H-M   'P 1'
#
loop_
_entity.id
_entity.type
_entity.pdbx_description
1 polymer ?
#
loop_
_entity_poly.entity_id
_entity_poly.type
_entity_poly.pdbx_seq_one_letter_code
_entity_poly.pdbx_strand_id
1 'polypeptide(L)'
;AAVRRAHAWFGVSKKAARKPNAHEALFWFGASGPGVMLHVVRTTLFVCAVYFALIAFGFMHEYSTSALHAFFLLVLSGVAPAVLMAYYLPQLIKLLILSSSVEMMRNAHVITRIEEDIRNRRRAFTARLLSTVKALAKRILRRG
;
A
#
# COMPACT_ATOMS: atom_id res chain seq x y z
N ALA A 1 27.56 -5.99 26.08
CA ALA A 1 26.21 -5.43 26.38
C ALA A 1 25.60 -4.59 25.25
N ALA A 2 26.36 -4.06 24.29
CA ALA A 2 25.83 -3.20 23.22
C ALA A 2 25.10 -3.95 22.07
N VAL A 3 25.46 -5.21 21.80
CA VAL A 3 24.94 -5.97 20.64
C VAL A 3 23.45 -6.37 20.79
N ARG A 4 22.91 -6.43 22.02
CA ARG A 4 21.48 -6.75 22.23
C ARG A 4 20.50 -5.62 21.89
N ARG A 5 20.97 -4.37 21.73
CA ARG A 5 20.09 -3.22 21.45
C ARG A 5 19.78 -3.03 19.96
N ALA A 6 20.66 -3.47 19.06
CA ALA A 6 20.45 -3.31 17.61
C ALA A 6 19.25 -4.12 17.09
N HIS A 7 19.01 -5.31 17.65
CA HIS A 7 17.86 -6.15 17.28
C HIS A 7 16.50 -5.59 17.74
N ALA A 8 16.47 -4.63 18.67
CA ALA A 8 15.24 -3.95 19.07
C ALA A 8 14.80 -2.89 18.06
N TRP A 9 15.72 -2.38 17.24
CA TRP A 9 15.44 -1.32 16.26
C TRP A 9 14.77 -1.86 14.99
N PHE A 10 15.13 -3.08 14.57
CA PHE A 10 14.52 -3.76 13.41
C PHE A 10 13.38 -4.72 13.76
N GLY A 11 12.95 -4.78 15.02
CA GLY A 11 11.63 -5.29 15.39
C GLY A 11 11.17 -6.59 14.73
N VAL A 12 12.07 -7.52 14.38
CA VAL A 12 11.71 -8.89 13.97
C VAL A 12 11.30 -9.60 15.26
N SER A 13 10.10 -9.25 15.71
CA SER A 13 9.48 -9.76 16.91
C SER A 13 9.20 -11.24 16.70
N LYS A 14 9.46 -12.04 17.74
CA LYS A 14 9.08 -13.47 17.83
C LYS A 14 7.58 -13.76 17.59
N LYS A 15 6.78 -12.73 17.27
CA LYS A 15 5.37 -12.80 16.84
C LYS A 15 5.16 -13.37 15.44
N ALA A 16 6.19 -13.53 14.61
CA ALA A 16 6.06 -14.14 13.28
C ALA A 16 5.48 -15.58 13.28
N ALA A 17 5.53 -16.27 14.41
CA ALA A 17 4.95 -17.61 14.58
C ALA A 17 3.45 -17.62 14.95
N ARG A 18 2.86 -16.46 15.27
CA ARG A 18 1.44 -16.34 15.61
C ARG A 18 0.62 -16.17 14.33
N LYS A 19 -0.45 -16.96 14.16
CA LYS A 19 -1.42 -16.75 13.06
C LYS A 19 -1.91 -15.28 13.13
N PRO A 20 -1.69 -14.47 12.08
CA PRO A 20 -2.04 -13.06 12.09
C PRO A 20 -3.56 -12.91 12.21
N ASN A 21 -4.00 -12.00 13.07
CA ASN A 21 -5.41 -11.60 13.12
C ASN A 21 -5.81 -10.94 11.80
N ALA A 22 -7.11 -10.96 11.45
CA ALA A 22 -7.61 -10.35 10.21
C ALA A 22 -7.18 -8.88 10.02
N HIS A 23 -7.00 -8.16 11.14
CA HIS A 23 -6.50 -6.79 11.17
C HIS A 23 -4.96 -6.64 11.07
N GLU A 24 -4.18 -7.69 11.35
CA GLU A 24 -2.72 -7.69 11.17
C GLU A 24 -2.32 -8.15 9.76
N ALA A 25 -3.17 -8.95 9.10
CA ALA A 25 -3.04 -9.29 7.68
C ALA A 25 -3.21 -8.08 6.75
N LEU A 26 -3.71 -6.94 7.26
CA LEU A 26 -3.85 -5.67 6.53
C LEU A 26 -2.50 -5.06 6.09
N PHE A 27 -1.42 -5.41 6.78
CA PHE A 27 -0.14 -4.76 6.58
C PHE A 27 0.84 -5.72 5.90
N TRP A 28 1.66 -5.21 4.98
CA TRP A 28 2.83 -5.95 4.50
C TRP A 28 3.66 -6.41 5.71
N PHE A 29 4.16 -7.65 5.66
CA PHE A 29 4.83 -8.36 6.77
C PHE A 29 3.93 -8.97 7.87
N GLY A 30 2.62 -9.15 7.62
CA GLY A 30 1.73 -9.99 8.46
C GLY A 30 1.66 -9.55 9.92
N ALA A 31 1.93 -10.46 10.87
CA ALA A 31 1.87 -10.16 12.32
C ALA A 31 2.80 -9.01 12.77
N SER A 32 3.83 -8.69 11.99
CA SER A 32 4.75 -7.57 12.21
C SER A 32 4.39 -6.29 11.45
N GLY A 33 3.43 -6.34 10.54
CA GLY A 33 3.13 -5.25 9.62
C GLY A 33 2.66 -3.94 10.27
N PRO A 34 1.84 -3.93 11.35
CA PRO A 34 1.51 -2.70 12.06
C PRO A 34 2.75 -1.99 12.63
N GLY A 35 3.74 -2.77 13.08
CA GLY A 35 5.00 -2.24 13.60
C GLY A 35 5.84 -1.57 12.50
N VAL A 36 5.92 -2.20 11.33
CA VAL A 36 6.63 -1.65 10.16
C VAL A 36 5.97 -0.36 9.68
N MET A 37 4.64 -0.32 9.57
CA MET A 37 3.93 0.90 9.16
C MET A 37 4.14 2.05 10.15
N LEU A 38 4.12 1.76 11.45
CA LEU A 38 4.46 2.74 12.50
C LEU A 38 5.90 3.26 12.36
N HIS A 39 6.84 2.41 11.98
CA HIS A 39 8.21 2.84 11.72
C HIS A 39 8.32 3.71 10.48
N VAL A 40 7.64 3.36 9.38
CA VAL A 40 7.60 4.18 8.17
C VAL A 40 7.03 5.56 8.49
N VAL A 41 5.87 5.65 9.15
CA VAL A 41 5.28 6.94 9.53
C VAL A 41 6.22 7.74 10.43
N ARG A 42 6.86 7.11 11.43
CA ARG A 42 7.85 7.78 12.28
C ARG A 42 9.05 8.30 11.50
N THR A 43 9.57 7.53 10.54
CA THR A 43 10.69 7.97 9.70
C THR A 43 10.30 9.12 8.79
N THR A 44 9.09 9.08 8.21
CA THR A 44 8.58 10.16 7.36
C THR A 44 8.37 11.44 8.16
N LEU A 45 7.76 11.33 9.35
CA LEU A 45 7.59 12.48 10.26
C LEU A 45 8.93 13.07 10.70
N PHE A 46 9.93 12.22 10.97
CA PHE A 46 11.28 12.68 11.30
C PHE A 46 11.92 13.43 10.14
N VAL A 47 11.84 12.91 8.91
CA VAL A 47 12.35 13.59 7.71
C VAL A 47 11.62 14.92 7.48
N CYS A 48 10.29 14.97 7.66
CA CYS A 48 9.53 16.20 7.60
C CYS A 48 10.02 17.22 8.65
N ALA A 49 10.25 16.80 9.90
CA ALA A 49 10.74 17.68 10.96
C ALA A 49 12.14 18.25 10.64
N VAL A 50 13.05 17.42 10.12
CA VAL A 50 14.37 17.87 9.67
C VAL A 50 14.26 18.86 8.52
N TYR A 51 13.39 18.60 7.55
CA TYR A 51 13.13 19.52 6.44
C TYR A 51 12.59 20.87 6.92
N PHE A 52 11.62 20.88 7.84
CA PHE A 52 11.11 22.10 8.46
C PHE A 52 12.19 22.87 9.23
N ALA A 53 13.05 22.16 9.97
CA ALA A 53 14.16 22.79 10.68
C ALA A 53 15.15 23.44 9.72
N LEU A 54 15.51 22.77 8.62
CA LEU A 54 16.41 23.31 7.59
C LEU A 54 15.84 24.56 6.94
N ILE A 55 14.54 24.58 6.66
CA ILE A 55 13.84 25.76 6.17
C ILE A 55 13.91 26.87 7.22
N ALA A 56 13.52 26.60 8.47
CA ALA A 56 13.45 27.61 9.52
C ALA A 56 14.82 28.26 9.79
N PHE A 57 15.89 27.46 9.88
CA PHE A 57 17.24 27.96 10.15
C PHE A 57 17.95 28.49 8.90
N GLY A 58 17.72 27.89 7.73
CA GLY A 58 18.31 28.34 6.47
C GLY A 58 17.82 29.72 6.09
N PHE A 59 16.51 29.95 6.17
CA PHE A 59 15.96 31.28 5.87
C PHE A 59 16.33 32.31 6.94
N MET A 60 16.47 31.91 8.22
CA MET A 60 16.86 32.85 9.29
C MET A 60 18.21 33.55 9.05
N HIS A 61 19.15 32.88 8.37
CA HIS A 61 20.50 33.40 8.15
C HIS A 61 20.57 34.44 7.01
N GLU A 62 19.69 34.34 6.01
CA GLU A 62 19.69 35.21 4.82
C GLU A 62 18.94 36.55 5.02
N TYR A 63 18.31 36.75 6.17
CA TYR A 63 17.47 37.93 6.43
C TYR A 63 18.21 39.24 6.76
N SER A 64 19.54 39.27 6.69
CA SER A 64 20.31 40.45 7.11
C SER A 64 20.25 41.64 6.14
N THR A 65 19.71 41.49 4.93
CA THR A 65 19.91 42.48 3.85
C THR A 65 18.65 43.25 3.42
N SER A 66 17.43 42.82 3.78
CA SER A 66 16.17 43.55 3.50
C SER A 66 14.97 43.03 4.32
N ALA A 67 14.50 43.82 5.29
CA ALA A 67 13.43 43.44 6.23
C ALA A 67 12.08 43.06 5.56
N LEU A 68 11.74 43.68 4.42
CA LEU A 68 10.50 43.37 3.69
C LEU A 68 10.54 42.01 2.99
N HIS A 69 11.66 41.69 2.32
CA HIS A 69 11.83 40.39 1.67
C HIS A 69 11.84 39.24 2.70
N ALA A 70 12.41 39.51 3.88
CA ALA A 70 12.41 38.58 5.00
C ALA A 70 11.00 38.23 5.48
N PHE A 71 10.14 39.24 5.63
CA PHE A 71 8.76 39.05 6.06
C PHE A 71 7.94 38.24 5.04
N PHE A 72 8.05 38.55 3.74
CA PHE A 72 7.34 37.80 2.70
C PHE A 72 7.79 36.33 2.61
N LEU A 73 9.10 36.07 2.72
CA LEU A 73 9.64 34.70 2.71
C LEU A 73 9.21 33.90 3.94
N LEU A 74 9.16 34.53 5.13
CA LEU A 74 8.68 33.88 6.36
C LEU A 74 7.19 33.51 6.24
N VAL A 75 6.36 34.45 5.78
CA VAL A 75 4.91 34.21 5.59
C VAL A 75 4.70 33.14 4.53
N LEU A 76 5.40 33.20 3.40
CA LEU A 76 5.30 32.19 2.35
C LEU A 76 5.76 30.82 2.84
N SER A 77 6.84 30.76 3.61
CA SER A 77 7.36 29.52 4.20
C SER A 77 6.44 28.91 5.26
N GLY A 78 5.58 29.69 5.93
CA GLY A 78 4.60 29.16 6.88
C GLY A 78 3.29 28.77 6.20
N VAL A 79 2.78 29.66 5.33
CA VAL A 79 1.49 29.50 4.66
C VAL A 79 1.54 28.41 3.60
N ALA A 80 2.60 28.33 2.80
CA ALA A 80 2.71 27.31 1.75
C ALA A 80 2.63 25.87 2.30
N PRO A 81 3.40 25.47 3.33
CA PRO A 81 3.26 24.13 3.92
C PRO A 81 1.94 23.95 4.66
N ALA A 82 1.37 24.99 5.29
CA ALA A 82 0.07 24.89 5.94
C ALA A 82 -1.05 24.59 4.94
N VAL A 83 -1.06 25.27 3.79
CA VAL A 83 -1.99 25.02 2.68
C VAL A 83 -1.75 23.64 2.08
N LEU A 84 -0.49 23.25 1.86
CA LEU A 84 -0.15 21.90 1.40
C LEU A 84 -0.67 20.83 2.37
N MET A 85 -0.50 21.02 3.68
CA MET A 85 -0.97 20.08 4.69
C MET A 85 -2.51 20.04 4.74
N ALA A 86 -3.20 21.18 4.62
CA ALA A 86 -4.66 21.22 4.67
C ALA A 86 -5.32 20.55 3.45
N TYR A 87 -4.74 20.69 2.26
CA TYR A 87 -5.34 20.17 1.02
C TYR A 87 -4.83 18.79 0.61
N TYR A 88 -3.52 18.55 0.67
CA TYR A 88 -2.95 17.29 0.18
C TYR A 88 -3.01 16.17 1.21
N LEU A 89 -2.96 16.47 2.51
CA LEU A 89 -3.07 15.44 3.56
C LEU A 89 -4.40 14.66 3.48
N PRO A 90 -5.59 15.29 3.37
CA PRO A 90 -6.83 14.54 3.26
C PRO A 90 -6.93 13.74 1.95
N GLN A 91 -6.32 14.22 0.86
CA GLN A 91 -6.25 13.45 -0.39
C GLN A 91 -5.34 12.22 -0.26
N LEU A 92 -4.17 12.37 0.37
CA LEU A 92 -3.26 11.26 0.66
C LEU A 92 -3.89 10.23 1.59
N ILE A 93 -4.60 10.68 2.64
CA ILE A 93 -5.34 9.79 3.54
C ILE A 93 -6.43 9.03 2.77
N LYS A 94 -7.20 9.70 1.90
CA LYS A 94 -8.19 9.01 1.05
C LYS A 94 -7.54 7.99 0.14
N LEU A 95 -6.42 8.32 -0.49
CA LEU A 95 -5.70 7.41 -1.39
C LEU A 95 -5.14 6.20 -0.62
N LEU A 96 -4.59 6.43 0.57
CA LEU A 96 -4.06 5.41 1.46
C LEU A 96 -5.18 4.47 1.96
N ILE A 97 -6.32 5.03 2.33
CA ILE A 97 -7.49 4.25 2.75
C ILE A 97 -8.00 3.43 1.58
N LEU A 98 -8.11 4.03 0.39
CA LEU A 98 -8.62 3.35 -0.81
C LEU A 98 -7.66 2.26 -1.27
N SER A 99 -6.36 2.51 -1.30
CA SER A 99 -5.36 1.49 -1.66
C SER A 99 -5.37 0.34 -0.65
N SER A 100 -5.40 0.65 0.65
CA SER A 100 -5.51 -0.37 1.70
C SER A 100 -6.82 -1.16 1.60
N SER A 101 -7.94 -0.51 1.28
CA SER A 101 -9.26 -1.16 1.17
C SER A 101 -9.40 -2.01 -0.09
N VAL A 102 -8.83 -1.58 -1.23
CA VAL A 102 -8.80 -2.36 -2.47
C VAL A 102 -7.89 -3.58 -2.33
N GLU A 103 -6.76 -3.43 -1.65
CA GLU A 103 -5.90 -4.56 -1.29
C GLU A 103 -6.61 -5.52 -0.31
N MET A 104 -7.43 -5.01 0.62
CA MET A 104 -8.33 -5.81 1.48
C MET A 104 -9.46 -6.52 0.73
N MET A 105 -9.98 -5.95 -0.36
CA MET A 105 -11.02 -6.59 -1.19
C MET A 105 -10.48 -7.76 -2.03
N ARG A 106 -9.16 -7.86 -2.20
CA ARG A 106 -8.50 -8.98 -2.87
C ARG A 106 -8.46 -10.20 -1.94
N ASN A 107 -9.63 -10.74 -1.62
CA ASN A 107 -9.73 -11.97 -0.84
C ASN A 107 -9.23 -13.14 -1.69
N ALA A 108 -8.00 -13.59 -1.43
CA ALA A 108 -7.34 -14.66 -2.16
C ALA A 108 -8.22 -15.92 -2.27
N HIS A 109 -9.02 -16.22 -1.22
CA HIS A 109 -9.95 -17.35 -1.21
C HIS A 109 -11.11 -17.19 -2.21
N VAL A 110 -11.64 -15.97 -2.32
CA VAL A 110 -12.69 -15.65 -3.32
C VAL A 110 -12.12 -15.76 -4.72
N ILE A 111 -10.88 -15.31 -4.93
CA ILE A 111 -10.18 -15.44 -6.21
C ILE A 111 -9.97 -16.92 -6.55
N THR A 112 -9.51 -17.75 -5.60
CA THR A 112 -9.31 -19.19 -5.85
C THR A 112 -10.63 -19.88 -6.17
N ARG A 113 -11.71 -19.56 -5.44
CA ARG A 113 -13.05 -20.09 -5.74
C ARG A 113 -13.52 -19.70 -7.14
N ILE A 114 -13.33 -18.45 -7.53
CA ILE A 114 -13.73 -17.96 -8.86
C ILE A 114 -12.88 -18.65 -9.93
N GLU A 115 -11.58 -18.83 -9.70
CA GLU A 115 -10.69 -19.52 -10.62
C GLU A 115 -11.05 -21.00 -10.78
N GLU A 116 -11.43 -21.66 -9.69
CA GLU A 116 -11.97 -23.02 -9.71
C GLU A 116 -13.29 -23.11 -10.47
N ASP A 117 -14.22 -22.17 -10.26
CA ASP A 117 -15.50 -22.14 -10.97
C ASP A 117 -15.30 -21.89 -12.48
N ILE A 118 -14.41 -20.96 -12.85
CA ILE A 118 -14.04 -20.70 -14.24
C ILE A 118 -13.40 -21.93 -14.87
N ARG A 119 -12.50 -22.61 -14.16
CA ARG A 119 -11.85 -23.84 -14.65
C ARG A 119 -12.87 -24.96 -14.85
N ASN A 120 -13.83 -25.11 -13.93
CA ASN A 120 -14.89 -26.10 -14.04
C ASN A 120 -15.85 -25.79 -15.20
N ARG A 121 -16.24 -24.52 -15.37
CA ARG A 121 -17.04 -24.07 -16.52
C ARG A 121 -16.34 -24.31 -17.85
N ARG A 122 -15.04 -24.01 -17.94
CA ARG A 122 -14.23 -24.30 -19.15
C ARG A 122 -14.21 -25.79 -19.47
N ARG A 123 -13.97 -26.66 -18.48
CA ARG A 123 -14.00 -28.12 -18.66
C ARG A 123 -15.38 -28.62 -19.12
N ALA A 124 -16.44 -28.12 -18.51
CA ALA A 124 -17.82 -28.46 -18.89
C ALA A 124 -18.13 -28.01 -20.32
N PHE A 125 -17.69 -26.81 -20.71
CA PHE A 125 -17.86 -26.29 -22.06
C PHE A 125 -17.07 -27.12 -23.09
N THR A 126 -15.81 -27.46 -22.83
CA THR A 126 -15.02 -28.31 -23.72
C THR A 126 -15.61 -29.72 -23.86
N ALA A 127 -16.15 -30.29 -22.77
CA ALA A 127 -16.80 -31.59 -22.82
C ALA A 127 -18.08 -31.56 -23.70
N ARG A 128 -18.86 -30.48 -23.62
CA ARG A 128 -20.03 -30.26 -24.49
C ARG A 128 -19.64 -30.07 -25.95
N LEU A 129 -18.57 -29.34 -26.23
CA LEU A 129 -18.05 -29.20 -27.60
C LEU A 129 -17.54 -30.53 -28.16
N LEU A 130 -16.85 -31.33 -27.35
CA LEU A 130 -16.34 -32.62 -27.78
C LEU A 130 -17.48 -33.59 -28.11
N SER A 131 -18.56 -33.58 -27.30
CA SER A 131 -19.71 -34.43 -27.54
C SER A 131 -20.49 -34.04 -28.80
N THR A 132 -20.64 -32.74 -29.09
CA THR A 132 -21.26 -32.27 -30.34
C THR A 132 -20.42 -32.61 -31.56
N VAL A 133 -19.10 -32.40 -31.51
CA VAL A 133 -18.18 -32.77 -32.60
C VAL A 133 -18.22 -34.28 -32.85
N LYS A 134 -18.18 -35.11 -31.81
CA LYS A 134 -18.29 -36.56 -31.94
C LYS A 134 -19.63 -37.01 -32.55
N ALA A 135 -20.72 -36.34 -32.18
CA ALA A 135 -22.04 -36.61 -32.76
C ALA A 135 -22.11 -36.25 -34.26
N LEU A 136 -21.51 -35.13 -34.66
CA LEU A 136 -21.40 -34.73 -36.07
C LEU A 136 -20.52 -35.70 -36.87
N ALA A 137 -19.35 -36.06 -36.35
CA ALA A 137 -18.45 -37.03 -36.98
C ALA A 137 -19.15 -38.39 -37.20
N LYS A 138 -19.88 -38.90 -36.20
CA LYS A 138 -20.66 -40.14 -36.31
C LYS A 138 -21.77 -40.06 -37.37
N ARG A 139 -22.38 -38.89 -37.58
CA ARG A 139 -23.40 -38.69 -38.63
C ARG A 139 -22.80 -38.68 -40.03
N ILE A 140 -21.63 -38.08 -40.21
CA ILE A 140 -20.92 -38.06 -41.49
C ILE A 140 -20.48 -39.48 -41.85
N LEU A 141 -19.90 -40.21 -40.91
CA LEU A 141 -19.37 -41.57 -41.12
C LEU A 141 -20.45 -42.64 -41.37
N ARG A 142 -21.73 -42.35 -41.06
CA ARG A 142 -22.88 -43.23 -41.39
C ARG A 142 -23.52 -42.92 -42.74
N ARG A 143 -23.17 -41.81 -43.40
CA ARG A 143 -23.74 -41.39 -44.69
C ARG A 143 -22.84 -41.67 -45.89
N GLY A 144 -21.55 -41.91 -45.68
CA GLY A 144 -20.63 -42.43 -46.70
C GLY A 144 -20.52 -43.93 -46.59
#